data_AF-A0A662IIJ1-F1
#
_entry.id   AF-A0A662IIJ1-F1
#
_cell.length_a   1.000
_cell.length_b   1.000
_cell.length_c   1.000
_cell.angle_alpha   90.00
_cell.angle_beta   90.00
_cell.angle_gamma   90.00
#
_symmetry.space_group_name_H-M   'P 1'
#
loop_
_entity.id
_entity.type
_entity.pdbx_description
1 polymer ?
#
loop_
_entity_poly.entity_id
_entity_poly.type
_entity_poly.pdbx_seq_one_letter_code
_entity_poly.pdbx_strand_id
1 'polypeptide(L)'
;MHENEMLKVRRSMRDYELIFSIPHLMTFMSDNAYVCYMHRHSPLTLIEYGGKPLDVVSLIYSLLNAFNREFGISSVKVKAPYYPYETFLMLRKVCSHWSIEPEGMVKILDLKKLFEEYSPYLEEISEDIKLEFSLEVKEKHEKVAITLDRGSVITKPGARSNLHVALHERDMVKLLFDGVEEVGLAEKYSKLRTVFPLPFHVWLLDHI
;
A
#
# COMPACT_ATOMS: atom_id res chain seq x y z
N MET A 1 -12.75 12.68 -1.03
CA MET A 1 -12.35 11.68 -2.06
C MET A 1 -11.09 10.95 -1.63
N HIS A 2 -9.95 11.63 -1.40
CA HIS A 2 -8.73 11.01 -0.88
C HIS A 2 -8.95 10.22 0.42
N GLU A 3 -9.72 10.79 1.35
CA GLU A 3 -10.05 10.14 2.63
C GLU A 3 -10.82 8.82 2.48
N ASN A 4 -11.33 8.48 1.29
CA ASN A 4 -11.99 7.21 1.02
C ASN A 4 -11.02 6.13 0.54
N GLU A 5 -9.77 6.47 0.19
CA GLU A 5 -8.77 5.49 -0.19
C GLU A 5 -8.35 4.64 1.03
N MET A 6 -8.12 3.35 0.77
CA MET A 6 -7.78 2.38 1.80
C MET A 6 -6.37 2.65 2.37
N LEU A 7 -5.40 2.87 1.48
CA LEU A 7 -4.04 3.22 1.85
C LEU A 7 -3.86 4.72 1.64
N LYS A 8 -3.77 5.47 2.74
CA LYS A 8 -3.64 6.93 2.70
C LYS A 8 -2.84 7.45 3.89
N VAL A 9 -2.20 8.58 3.66
CA VAL A 9 -1.70 9.44 4.74
C VAL A 9 -2.81 10.39 5.12
N ARG A 10 -3.06 10.56 6.42
CA ARG A 10 -4.04 11.54 6.88
C ARG A 10 -3.53 12.95 6.59
N ARG A 11 -4.33 13.74 5.87
CA ARG A 11 -4.00 15.13 5.53
C ARG A 11 -4.86 16.10 6.31
N SER A 12 -4.22 17.11 6.88
CA SER A 12 -4.90 18.30 7.38
C SER A 12 -5.23 19.26 6.24
N MET A 13 -6.07 20.27 6.50
CA MET A 13 -6.33 21.34 5.52
C MET A 13 -5.05 22.05 5.09
N ARG A 14 -4.10 22.24 6.02
CA ARG A 14 -2.79 22.84 5.71
C ARG A 14 -1.98 21.96 4.76
N ASP A 15 -2.05 20.64 4.89
CA ASP A 15 -1.34 19.72 4.00
C ASP A 15 -1.91 19.81 2.59
N TYR A 16 -3.23 19.91 2.44
CA TYR A 16 -3.86 20.16 1.15
C TYR A 16 -3.45 21.50 0.54
N GLU A 17 -3.42 22.58 1.33
CA GLU A 17 -2.95 23.90 0.86
C GLU A 17 -1.52 23.84 0.32
N LEU A 18 -0.63 23.11 1.02
CA LEU A 18 0.75 22.89 0.58
C LEU A 18 0.79 22.07 -0.71
N ILE A 19 0.06 20.96 -0.79
CA ILE A 19 0.00 20.11 -1.99
C ILE A 19 -0.48 20.91 -3.20
N PHE A 20 -1.58 21.66 -3.08
CA PHE A 20 -2.11 22.45 -4.20
C PHE A 20 -1.26 23.68 -4.54
N SER A 21 -0.28 24.04 -3.69
CA SER A 21 0.73 25.05 -4.01
C SER A 21 1.91 24.50 -4.83
N ILE A 22 2.01 23.17 -5.00
CA ILE A 22 3.11 22.54 -5.76
C ILE A 22 3.06 23.00 -7.23
N PRO A 23 4.12 23.63 -7.74
CA PRO A 23 4.17 24.07 -9.13
C PRO A 23 3.98 22.90 -10.10
N HIS A 24 3.14 23.10 -11.11
CA HIS A 24 2.85 22.13 -12.17
C HIS A 24 2.09 20.88 -11.74
N LEU A 25 1.59 20.85 -10.50
CA LEU A 25 0.56 19.90 -10.13
C LEU A 25 -0.73 20.24 -10.88
N MET A 26 -1.23 19.27 -11.63
CA MET A 26 -2.53 19.34 -12.28
C MET A 26 -3.46 18.32 -11.65
N THR A 27 -4.62 18.78 -11.21
CA THR A 27 -5.66 17.94 -10.63
C THR A 27 -6.92 18.01 -11.49
N PHE A 28 -7.36 16.87 -11.98
CA PHE A 28 -8.63 16.72 -12.68
C PHE A 28 -9.60 16.00 -11.77
N MET A 29 -10.84 16.46 -11.72
CA MET A 29 -11.86 15.90 -10.84
C MET A 29 -13.19 15.73 -11.58
N SER A 30 -13.93 14.72 -11.15
CA SER A 30 -15.37 14.56 -11.36
C SER A 30 -16.07 14.62 -9.99
N ASP A 31 -17.38 14.40 -9.96
CA ASP A 31 -18.15 14.40 -8.71
C ASP A 31 -17.68 13.33 -7.71
N ASN A 32 -17.08 12.24 -8.20
CA ASN A 32 -16.77 11.06 -7.38
C ASN A 32 -15.33 10.54 -7.55
N ALA A 33 -14.50 11.21 -8.35
CA ALA A 33 -13.10 10.80 -8.56
C ALA A 33 -12.19 12.00 -8.81
N TYR A 34 -10.91 11.82 -8.51
CA TYR A 34 -9.86 12.74 -8.93
C TYR A 34 -8.62 11.98 -9.39
N VAL A 35 -7.82 12.64 -10.22
CA VAL A 35 -6.47 12.19 -10.58
C VAL A 35 -5.53 13.39 -10.59
N CYS A 36 -4.28 13.14 -10.20
CA CYS A 36 -3.21 14.12 -10.15
C CYS A 36 -2.05 13.68 -11.03
N TYR A 37 -1.43 14.64 -11.72
CA TYR A 37 -0.16 14.44 -12.42
C TYR A 37 0.73 15.68 -12.33
N MET A 38 2.04 15.45 -12.47
CA MET A 38 3.05 16.51 -12.46
C MET A 38 3.59 16.72 -13.87
N HIS A 39 2.99 17.66 -14.61
CA HIS A 39 3.52 18.10 -15.90
C HIS A 39 2.79 19.33 -16.43
N ARG A 40 3.47 20.19 -17.21
CA ARG A 40 2.85 21.39 -17.81
C ARG A 40 1.89 21.09 -18.97
N HIS A 41 2.07 19.98 -19.68
CA HIS A 41 1.39 19.76 -20.96
C HIS A 41 0.63 18.45 -21.08
N SER A 42 0.98 17.41 -20.33
CA SER A 42 0.34 16.10 -20.50
C SER A 42 0.51 15.14 -19.33
N PRO A 43 -0.49 14.29 -19.06
CA PRO A 43 -0.41 13.24 -18.06
C PRO A 43 0.36 12.04 -18.64
N LEU A 44 1.69 12.08 -18.64
CA LEU A 44 2.49 10.88 -18.94
C LEU A 44 2.41 9.87 -17.78
N THR A 45 2.32 10.39 -16.55
CA THR A 45 2.23 9.60 -15.32
C THR A 45 1.22 10.25 -14.38
N LEU A 46 0.18 9.51 -14.00
CA LEU A 46 -0.67 9.85 -12.85
C LEU A 46 0.04 9.39 -11.58
N ILE A 47 0.17 10.31 -10.63
CA ILE A 47 0.96 10.13 -9.40
C ILE A 47 0.10 9.92 -8.16
N GLU A 48 -1.17 10.30 -8.24
CA GLU A 48 -2.17 10.08 -7.20
C GLU A 48 -3.55 10.05 -7.85
N TYR A 49 -4.47 9.31 -7.24
CA TYR A 49 -5.88 9.33 -7.57
C TYR A 49 -6.68 9.03 -6.30
N GLY A 50 -7.98 9.24 -6.40
CA GLY A 50 -8.88 8.63 -5.44
C GLY A 50 -10.35 8.85 -5.75
N GLY A 51 -11.20 8.12 -5.06
CA GLY A 51 -12.65 8.15 -5.26
C GLY A 51 -13.20 6.78 -5.66
N LYS A 52 -14.36 6.75 -6.31
CA LYS A 52 -14.98 5.48 -6.69
C LYS A 52 -14.19 4.81 -7.81
N PRO A 53 -13.86 3.50 -7.71
CA PRO A 53 -13.01 2.80 -8.68
C PRO A 53 -13.43 2.96 -10.15
N LEU A 54 -14.71 2.80 -10.44
CA LEU A 54 -15.27 2.97 -11.79
C LEU A 54 -15.13 4.41 -12.31
N ASP A 55 -15.32 5.39 -11.42
CA ASP A 55 -15.25 6.80 -11.76
C ASP A 55 -13.79 7.25 -11.97
N VAL A 56 -12.83 6.67 -11.23
CA VAL A 56 -11.39 6.87 -11.45
C VAL A 56 -11.01 6.37 -12.85
N VAL A 57 -11.35 5.12 -13.20
CA VAL A 57 -11.05 4.57 -14.53
C VAL A 57 -11.72 5.38 -15.64
N SER A 58 -12.98 5.78 -15.44
CA SER A 58 -13.72 6.60 -16.41
C SER A 58 -13.08 7.98 -16.59
N LEU A 59 -12.61 8.61 -15.52
CA LEU A 59 -11.90 9.88 -15.57
C LEU A 59 -10.57 9.75 -16.33
N ILE A 60 -9.80 8.70 -16.08
CA ILE A 60 -8.56 8.40 -16.82
C ILE A 60 -8.84 8.25 -18.31
N TYR A 61 -9.88 7.50 -18.67
CA TYR A 61 -10.27 7.31 -20.08
C TYR A 61 -10.70 8.62 -20.75
N SER A 62 -11.50 9.46 -20.07
CA SER A 62 -11.87 10.78 -20.56
C SER A 62 -10.66 11.69 -20.78
N LEU A 63 -9.68 11.66 -19.87
CA LEU A 63 -8.44 12.41 -20.03
C LEU A 63 -7.66 11.92 -21.25
N LEU A 64 -7.44 10.60 -21.38
CA LEU A 64 -6.76 10.04 -22.54
C LEU A 64 -7.45 10.44 -23.86
N ASN A 65 -8.78 10.40 -23.93
CA ASN A 65 -9.51 10.85 -25.12
C ASN A 65 -9.31 12.34 -25.43
N ALA A 66 -9.28 13.20 -24.41
CA ALA A 66 -9.04 14.63 -24.59
C ALA A 66 -7.60 14.90 -25.06
N PHE A 67 -6.61 14.34 -24.36
CA PHE A 67 -5.19 14.51 -24.67
C PHE A 67 -4.77 13.80 -25.95
N ASN A 68 -5.47 12.75 -26.39
CA ASN A 68 -5.22 12.11 -27.68
C ASN A 68 -5.47 13.07 -28.85
N ARG A 69 -6.58 13.81 -28.78
CA ARG A 69 -6.98 14.75 -29.85
C ARG A 69 -6.01 15.91 -29.97
N GLU A 70 -5.49 16.40 -28.85
CA GLU A 70 -4.65 17.60 -28.81
C GLU A 70 -3.14 17.28 -28.92
N PHE A 71 -2.69 16.16 -28.34
CA PHE A 71 -1.27 15.84 -28.18
C PHE A 71 -0.88 14.45 -28.69
N GLY A 72 -1.81 13.67 -29.27
CA GLY A 72 -1.54 12.33 -29.78
C GLY A 72 -1.26 11.28 -28.69
N ILE A 73 -1.60 11.56 -27.43
CA ILE A 73 -1.36 10.65 -26.30
C ILE A 73 -2.39 9.54 -26.30
N SER A 74 -1.94 8.29 -26.30
CA SER A 74 -2.81 7.10 -26.31
C SER A 74 -2.67 6.22 -25.07
N SER A 75 -1.76 6.57 -24.15
CA SER A 75 -1.52 5.83 -22.92
C SER A 75 -0.99 6.72 -21.81
N VAL A 76 -1.19 6.29 -20.57
CA VAL A 76 -0.68 6.95 -19.36
C VAL A 76 -0.21 5.89 -18.38
N LYS A 77 0.87 6.16 -17.66
CA LYS A 77 1.29 5.34 -16.52
C LYS A 77 0.50 5.75 -15.29
N VAL A 78 0.00 4.78 -14.53
CA VAL A 78 -0.71 5.05 -13.28
C VAL A 78 0.11 4.48 -12.13
N LYS A 79 0.58 5.34 -11.22
CA LYS A 79 1.21 4.91 -9.97
C LYS A 79 0.11 4.47 -9.02
N ALA A 80 0.20 3.23 -8.55
CA ALA A 80 -0.80 2.63 -7.68
C ALA A 80 -0.09 1.83 -6.58
N PRO A 81 -0.61 1.84 -5.33
CA PRO A 81 -0.15 0.93 -4.30
C PRO A 81 -0.23 -0.53 -4.76
N TYR A 82 0.81 -1.33 -4.45
CA TYR A 82 0.79 -2.77 -4.68
C TYR A 82 -0.01 -3.46 -3.57
N TYR A 83 -1.33 -3.32 -3.62
CA TYR A 83 -2.26 -3.89 -2.65
C TYR A 83 -3.59 -4.25 -3.35
N PRO A 84 -4.24 -5.39 -3.04
CA PRO A 84 -5.39 -5.88 -3.80
C PRO A 84 -6.72 -5.20 -3.43
N TYR A 85 -6.78 -3.87 -3.44
CA TYR A 85 -8.02 -3.11 -3.24
C TYR A 85 -8.75 -2.84 -4.57
N GLU A 86 -10.01 -2.39 -4.48
CA GLU A 86 -10.93 -2.34 -5.62
C GLU A 86 -10.41 -1.51 -6.80
N THR A 87 -9.88 -0.30 -6.56
CA THR A 87 -9.32 0.55 -7.64
C THR A 87 -8.11 -0.11 -8.30
N PHE A 88 -7.20 -0.70 -7.54
CA PHE A 88 -6.06 -1.44 -8.09
C PHE A 88 -6.51 -2.60 -8.98
N LEU A 89 -7.48 -3.40 -8.53
CA LEU A 89 -8.03 -4.50 -9.31
C LEU A 89 -8.71 -4.03 -10.60
N MET A 90 -9.38 -2.87 -10.57
CA MET A 90 -9.99 -2.27 -11.76
C MET A 90 -8.96 -1.75 -12.74
N LEU A 91 -7.94 -1.04 -12.27
CA LEU A 91 -6.81 -0.60 -13.10
C LEU A 91 -6.10 -1.79 -13.76
N ARG A 92 -5.89 -2.88 -13.02
CA ARG A 92 -5.26 -4.10 -13.54
C ARG A 92 -6.04 -4.74 -14.69
N LYS A 93 -7.38 -4.65 -14.69
CA LYS A 93 -8.23 -5.19 -15.77
C LYS A 93 -8.08 -4.43 -17.08
N VAL A 94 -7.75 -3.14 -17.03
CA VAL A 94 -7.68 -2.25 -18.20
C VAL A 94 -6.25 -1.91 -18.61
N CYS A 95 -5.24 -2.25 -17.80
CA CYS A 95 -3.85 -2.00 -18.13
C CYS A 95 -3.34 -2.96 -19.23
N SER A 96 -2.54 -2.44 -20.16
CA SER A 96 -1.86 -3.26 -21.18
C SER A 96 -0.50 -3.81 -20.71
N HIS A 97 0.10 -3.14 -19.72
CA HIS A 97 1.38 -3.51 -19.12
C HIS A 97 1.44 -2.97 -17.68
N TRP A 98 2.18 -3.66 -16.81
CA TRP A 98 2.46 -3.21 -15.46
C TRP A 98 3.87 -3.66 -15.04
N SER A 99 4.45 -2.93 -14.10
CA SER A 99 5.74 -3.20 -13.48
C SER A 99 5.69 -2.82 -12.01
N ILE A 100 6.53 -3.45 -11.19
CA ILE A 100 6.75 -3.06 -9.80
C ILE A 100 7.96 -2.13 -9.75
N GLU A 101 7.83 -1.04 -8.99
CA GLU A 101 8.93 -0.11 -8.74
C GLU A 101 9.11 0.04 -7.22
N PRO A 102 10.34 0.03 -6.70
CA PRO A 102 10.59 0.31 -5.28
C PRO A 102 10.12 1.72 -4.93
N GLU A 103 9.31 1.82 -3.88
CA GLU A 103 8.73 3.10 -3.43
C GLU A 103 9.64 3.83 -2.45
N GLY A 104 10.37 3.10 -1.60
CA GLY A 104 11.23 3.69 -0.59
C GLY A 104 11.95 2.67 0.28
N MET A 105 12.65 3.15 1.30
CA MET A 105 13.33 2.32 2.30
C MET A 105 12.59 2.39 3.63
N VAL A 106 12.27 1.23 4.20
CA VAL A 106 11.60 1.11 5.51
C VAL A 106 12.59 0.58 6.54
N LYS A 107 12.50 1.11 7.76
CA LYS A 107 13.25 0.65 8.93
C LYS A 107 12.30 0.31 10.07
N ILE A 108 12.45 -0.87 10.66
CA ILE A 108 11.59 -1.32 11.76
C ILE A 108 12.14 -0.72 13.07
N LEU A 109 11.52 0.33 13.61
CA LEU A 109 12.04 0.95 14.84
C LEU A 109 11.72 0.14 16.09
N ASP A 110 10.49 -0.39 16.15
CA ASP A 110 9.96 -1.22 17.23
C ASP A 110 8.95 -2.19 16.59
N LEU A 111 9.32 -3.47 16.54
CA LEU A 111 8.54 -4.55 15.94
C LEU A 111 7.26 -4.81 16.73
N LYS A 112 7.31 -4.77 18.07
CA LYS A 112 6.09 -4.98 18.88
C LYS A 112 5.07 -3.88 18.61
N LYS A 113 5.51 -2.62 18.71
CA LYS A 113 4.66 -1.45 18.49
C LYS A 113 4.11 -1.43 17.08
N LEU A 114 4.90 -1.84 16.07
CA LEU A 114 4.41 -2.00 14.71
C LEU A 114 3.14 -2.89 14.67
N PHE A 115 3.18 -4.08 15.26
CA PHE A 115 2.02 -4.97 15.29
C PHE A 115 0.86 -4.47 16.16
N GLU A 116 1.14 -3.67 17.20
CA GLU A 116 0.09 -2.97 17.96
C GLU A 116 -0.63 -1.94 17.09
N GLU A 117 0.10 -1.15 16.28
CA GLU A 117 -0.51 -0.18 15.36
C GLU A 117 -1.29 -0.86 14.22
N TYR A 118 -0.84 -2.02 13.75
CA TYR A 118 -1.57 -2.84 12.76
C TYR A 118 -2.69 -3.70 13.36
N SER A 119 -2.94 -3.64 14.67
CA SER A 119 -3.95 -4.49 15.31
C SER A 119 -5.34 -4.36 14.68
N PRO A 120 -5.88 -3.17 14.33
CA PRO A 120 -7.19 -3.08 13.68
C PRO A 120 -7.28 -3.85 12.36
N TYR A 121 -6.24 -3.79 11.53
CA TYR A 121 -6.17 -4.55 10.28
C TYR A 121 -6.09 -6.06 10.54
N LEU A 122 -5.32 -6.45 11.54
CA LEU A 122 -5.15 -7.85 11.91
C LEU A 122 -6.39 -8.44 12.59
N GLU A 123 -7.19 -7.62 13.28
CA GLU A 123 -8.48 -8.00 13.87
C GLU A 123 -9.43 -8.43 12.76
N GLU A 124 -9.58 -7.64 11.69
CA GLU A 124 -10.38 -7.98 10.51
C GLU A 124 -9.94 -9.31 9.88
N ILE A 125 -8.63 -9.49 9.65
CA ILE A 125 -8.10 -10.76 9.13
C ILE A 125 -8.42 -11.94 10.08
N SER A 126 -8.31 -11.72 11.38
CA SER A 126 -8.48 -12.76 12.40
C SER A 126 -9.93 -13.22 12.58
N GLU A 127 -10.91 -12.55 11.99
CA GLU A 127 -12.30 -13.02 11.97
C GLU A 127 -12.40 -14.39 11.28
N ASP A 128 -11.65 -14.57 10.19
CA ASP A 128 -11.69 -15.76 9.34
C ASP A 128 -10.54 -16.76 9.61
N ILE A 129 -9.52 -16.36 10.36
CA ILE A 129 -8.34 -17.19 10.61
C ILE A 129 -8.01 -17.35 12.08
N LYS A 130 -7.43 -18.51 12.41
CA LYS A 130 -6.74 -18.75 13.67
C LYS A 130 -5.27 -19.04 13.41
N LEU A 131 -4.39 -18.16 13.86
CA LEU A 131 -2.95 -18.27 13.61
C LEU A 131 -2.15 -17.71 14.78
N GLU A 132 -1.10 -18.44 15.17
CA GLU A 132 -0.14 -17.97 16.16
C GLU A 132 1.25 -18.05 15.55
N PHE A 133 2.00 -16.96 15.55
CA PHE A 133 3.34 -16.89 14.98
C PHE A 133 4.23 -15.98 15.82
N SER A 134 5.55 -16.09 15.61
CA SER A 134 6.49 -15.17 16.22
C SER A 134 7.56 -14.75 15.24
N LEU A 135 7.97 -13.48 15.35
CA LEU A 135 8.94 -12.85 14.48
C LEU A 135 10.13 -12.36 15.32
N GLU A 136 11.33 -12.50 14.78
CA GLU A 136 12.57 -12.00 15.37
C GLU A 136 13.41 -11.23 14.35
N VAL A 137 13.81 -10.02 14.71
CA VAL A 137 14.86 -9.26 14.01
C VAL A 137 16.19 -9.58 14.66
N LYS A 138 17.02 -10.37 13.97
CA LYS A 138 18.24 -10.99 14.52
C LYS A 138 19.22 -9.99 15.12
N GLU A 139 19.45 -8.86 14.46
CA GLU A 139 20.44 -7.86 14.87
C GLU A 139 20.03 -7.05 16.08
N LYS A 140 18.71 -6.98 16.34
CA LYS A 140 18.14 -6.24 17.48
C LYS A 140 17.79 -7.15 18.65
N HIS A 141 17.81 -8.47 18.43
CA HIS A 141 17.26 -9.47 19.34
C HIS A 141 15.81 -9.17 19.76
N GLU A 142 15.09 -8.43 18.92
CA GLU A 142 13.72 -8.04 19.16
C GLU A 142 12.80 -9.16 18.70
N LYS A 143 11.99 -9.68 19.62
CA LYS A 143 11.08 -10.81 19.36
C LYS A 143 9.67 -10.44 19.75
N VAL A 144 8.72 -10.75 18.87
CA VAL A 144 7.29 -10.57 19.11
C VAL A 144 6.54 -11.85 18.79
N ALA A 145 5.56 -12.19 19.61
CA ALA A 145 4.59 -13.24 19.37
C ALA A 145 3.23 -12.59 19.10
N ILE A 146 2.58 -13.03 18.01
CA ILE A 146 1.28 -12.57 17.58
C ILE A 146 0.32 -13.76 17.61
N THR A 147 -0.84 -13.56 18.22
CA THR A 147 -1.96 -14.51 18.19
C THR A 147 -3.16 -13.83 17.55
N LEU A 148 -3.71 -14.47 16.52
CA LEU A 148 -4.93 -14.10 15.80
C LEU A 148 -5.98 -15.18 16.06
N ASP A 149 -7.13 -14.80 16.65
CA ASP A 149 -8.23 -15.73 16.91
C ASP A 149 -9.57 -14.99 17.04
N ARG A 150 -10.48 -15.18 16.07
CA ARG A 150 -11.88 -14.71 16.11
C ARG A 150 -12.03 -13.21 16.36
N GLY A 151 -11.36 -12.39 15.56
CA GLY A 151 -11.40 -10.94 15.71
C GLY A 151 -10.50 -10.41 16.84
N SER A 152 -9.75 -11.26 17.55
CA SER A 152 -8.82 -10.86 18.60
C SER A 152 -7.38 -10.92 18.11
N VAL A 153 -6.64 -9.85 18.38
CA VAL A 153 -5.19 -9.77 18.17
C VAL A 153 -4.50 -9.61 19.53
N ILE A 154 -3.52 -10.47 19.80
CA ILE A 154 -2.69 -10.37 21.00
C ILE A 154 -1.23 -10.29 20.57
N THR A 155 -0.57 -9.19 20.94
CA THR A 155 0.85 -8.95 20.67
C THR A 155 1.64 -9.01 21.97
N LYS A 156 2.62 -9.93 22.08
CA LYS A 156 3.42 -10.14 23.29
C LYS A 156 4.92 -10.13 22.97
N PRO A 157 5.79 -9.66 23.88
CA PRO A 157 7.22 -9.81 23.71
C PRO A 157 7.65 -11.28 23.82
N GLY A 158 8.72 -11.63 23.08
CA GLY A 158 9.33 -12.97 23.07
C GLY A 158 8.86 -13.86 21.91
N ALA A 159 9.43 -15.06 21.82
CA ALA A 159 9.00 -16.10 20.87
C ALA A 159 8.28 -17.21 21.65
N ARG A 160 6.98 -17.40 21.39
CA ARG A 160 6.15 -18.41 22.07
C ARG A 160 5.46 -19.39 21.13
N SER A 161 5.61 -19.21 19.81
CA SER A 161 4.92 -20.02 18.80
C SER A 161 5.86 -21.02 18.12
N ASN A 162 5.31 -22.17 17.74
CA ASN A 162 5.96 -23.15 16.86
C ASN A 162 6.22 -22.59 15.45
N LEU A 163 5.47 -21.56 15.04
CA LEU A 163 5.69 -20.84 13.79
C LEU A 163 6.57 -19.62 14.04
N HIS A 164 7.87 -19.87 14.26
CA HIS A 164 8.86 -18.84 14.52
C HIS A 164 9.71 -18.53 13.28
N VAL A 165 9.80 -17.24 12.93
CA VAL A 165 10.61 -16.71 11.82
C VAL A 165 11.63 -15.71 12.36
N ALA A 166 12.91 -16.02 12.21
CA ALA A 166 14.01 -15.12 12.56
C ALA A 166 14.74 -14.67 11.30
N LEU A 167 14.74 -13.37 11.03
CA LEU A 167 15.31 -12.76 9.82
C LEU A 167 16.22 -11.59 10.18
N HIS A 168 17.10 -11.23 9.25
CA HIS A 168 17.80 -9.95 9.28
C HIS A 168 16.80 -8.82 9.00
N GLU A 169 17.04 -7.60 9.50
CA GLU A 169 16.09 -6.47 9.39
C GLU A 169 15.58 -6.27 7.95
N ARG A 170 16.48 -6.33 6.95
CA ARG A 170 16.11 -6.16 5.53
C ARG A 170 15.11 -7.21 5.04
N ASP A 171 15.33 -8.47 5.40
CA ASP A 171 14.42 -9.55 4.99
C ASP A 171 13.14 -9.53 5.84
N MET A 172 13.20 -9.10 7.09
CA MET A 172 11.98 -8.85 7.88
C MET A 172 11.11 -7.78 7.20
N VAL A 173 11.69 -6.66 6.74
CA VAL A 173 10.95 -5.62 6.00
C VAL A 173 10.28 -6.20 4.75
N LYS A 174 11.00 -7.00 3.95
CA LYS A 174 10.41 -7.66 2.77
C LYS A 174 9.26 -8.61 3.13
N LEU A 175 9.44 -9.44 4.16
CA LEU A 175 8.36 -10.32 4.63
C LEU A 175 7.12 -9.50 4.99
N LEU A 176 7.32 -8.42 5.75
CA LEU A 176 6.22 -7.61 6.27
C LEU A 176 5.50 -6.84 5.18
N PHE A 177 6.20 -6.27 4.18
CA PHE A 177 5.60 -5.31 3.25
C PHE A 177 5.58 -5.75 1.78
N ASP A 178 6.41 -6.71 1.39
CA ASP A 178 6.43 -7.25 0.03
C ASP A 178 5.80 -8.67 -0.03
N GLY A 179 5.87 -9.42 1.07
CA GLY A 179 5.19 -10.71 1.27
C GLY A 179 6.13 -11.91 1.42
N VAL A 180 5.52 -13.09 1.66
CA VAL A 180 6.25 -14.33 1.96
C VAL A 180 7.16 -14.81 0.82
N GLU A 181 6.80 -14.53 -0.43
CA GLU A 181 7.58 -14.98 -1.60
C GLU A 181 8.94 -14.29 -1.70
N GLU A 182 9.08 -13.09 -1.14
CA GLU A 182 10.29 -12.27 -1.27
C GLU A 182 11.42 -12.68 -0.32
N VAL A 183 11.15 -13.61 0.60
CA VAL A 183 12.07 -13.99 1.69
C VAL A 183 12.46 -15.47 1.69
N GLY A 184 12.07 -16.24 0.67
CA GLY A 184 12.52 -17.62 0.49
C GLY A 184 12.22 -18.54 1.68
N LEU A 185 11.11 -18.29 2.39
CA LEU A 185 10.72 -19.07 3.56
C LEU A 185 10.32 -20.50 3.17
N ALA A 186 10.62 -21.46 4.05
CA ALA A 186 10.18 -22.84 3.86
C ALA A 186 8.65 -22.96 3.85
N GLU A 187 8.12 -23.96 3.14
CA GLU A 187 6.67 -24.16 2.93
C GLU A 187 5.85 -24.24 4.24
N LYS A 188 6.46 -24.68 5.36
CA LYS A 188 5.81 -24.67 6.68
C LYS A 188 5.32 -23.28 7.12
N TYR A 189 5.86 -22.21 6.53
CA TYR A 189 5.48 -20.82 6.78
C TYR A 189 4.43 -20.27 5.79
N SER A 190 3.89 -21.10 4.89
CA SER A 190 2.90 -20.64 3.88
C SER A 190 1.64 -20.04 4.49
N LYS A 191 1.28 -20.41 5.72
CA LYS A 191 0.20 -19.77 6.48
C LYS A 191 0.41 -18.27 6.73
N LEU A 192 1.65 -17.77 6.69
CA LEU A 192 1.92 -16.33 6.84
C LEU A 192 1.43 -15.52 5.64
N ARG A 193 1.13 -16.16 4.49
CA ARG A 193 0.53 -15.51 3.31
C ARG A 193 -0.87 -14.96 3.58
N THR A 194 -1.54 -15.41 4.65
CA THR A 194 -2.85 -14.86 5.04
C THR A 194 -2.72 -13.55 5.82
N VAL A 195 -1.52 -13.20 6.28
CA VAL A 195 -1.24 -11.99 7.07
C VAL A 195 -0.41 -10.99 6.27
N PHE A 196 0.58 -11.47 5.52
CA PHE A 196 1.51 -10.64 4.76
C PHE A 196 1.22 -10.64 3.26
N PRO A 197 1.43 -9.51 2.56
CA PRO A 197 2.02 -8.26 3.08
C PRO A 197 1.05 -7.42 3.92
N LEU A 198 1.61 -6.63 4.84
CA LEU A 198 0.90 -5.59 5.58
C LEU A 198 0.65 -4.38 4.66
N PRO A 199 -0.54 -3.75 4.76
CA PRO A 199 -0.89 -2.60 3.95
C PRO A 199 -0.01 -1.40 4.29
N PHE A 200 0.85 -0.99 3.35
CA PHE A 200 1.69 0.20 3.51
C PHE A 200 1.89 0.89 2.17
N HIS A 201 1.62 2.19 2.11
CA HIS A 201 1.85 3.04 0.93
C HIS A 201 1.94 4.50 1.35
N VAL A 202 2.83 5.25 0.73
CA VAL A 202 2.99 6.70 0.87
C VAL A 202 2.85 7.32 -0.51
N TRP A 203 1.73 8.02 -0.73
CA TRP A 203 1.47 8.65 -2.03
C TRP A 203 2.56 9.66 -2.36
N LEU A 204 2.85 9.81 -3.66
CA LEU A 204 3.90 10.72 -4.14
C LEU A 204 3.73 12.17 -3.67
N LEU A 205 2.49 12.63 -3.45
CA LEU A 205 2.21 13.97 -2.93
C LEU A 205 2.41 14.10 -1.41
N ASP A 206 2.61 12.99 -0.69
CA ASP A 206 2.94 12.97 0.74
C ASP A 206 4.45 12.92 1.02
N HIS A 207 5.27 12.75 -0.03
CA HIS A 207 6.73 12.93 0.08
C HIS A 207 7.04 14.43 -0.03
N ILE A 208 7.02 15.14 1.11
CA ILE A 208 7.43 16.56 1.21
C ILE A 208 8.92 16.65 1.52
#